data_AF-A0A162QE51-F1
#
_entry.id   AF-A0A162QE51-F1
#
_cell.length_a   1.000
_cell.length_b   1.000
_cell.length_c   1.000
_cell.angle_alpha   90.00
_cell.angle_beta   90.00
_cell.angle_gamma   90.00
#
_symmetry.space_group_name_H-M   'P 1'
#
loop_
_entity.id
_entity.type
_entity.pdbx_description
1 polymer ?
#
loop_
_entity_poly.entity_id
_entity_poly.type
_entity_poly.pdbx_seq_one_letter_code
_entity_poly.pdbx_strand_id
1 'polypeptide(L)'
;MSLTELTNELTKSFDACLETILADPQQKEDDAESLDTQLAALKSSFLQIENQLRDIRLKALGSKELSVTESNKLLKRDIEIKKSTIAKYVTKIENWEKELPVLKENSEKAVALRTDGHDFDSDIVLPEESTTATEAASASANNENADEDDEDEDVEFEEV
;
A
#
# COMPACT_ATOMS: atom_id res chain seq x y z
N MET A 1 21.97 7.48 17.45
CA MET A 1 21.67 6.59 18.59
C MET A 1 22.92 5.92 19.09
N SER A 2 23.00 5.70 20.40
CA SER A 2 24.01 4.84 21.01
C SER A 2 23.65 3.35 20.83
N LEU A 3 24.63 2.45 20.90
CA LEU A 3 24.37 1.01 20.82
C LEU A 3 23.38 0.54 21.90
N THR A 4 23.43 1.15 23.07
CA THR A 4 22.50 0.91 24.18
C THR A 4 21.06 1.33 23.84
N GLU A 5 20.87 2.44 23.15
CA GLU A 5 19.53 2.86 22.68
C GLU A 5 18.98 1.88 21.64
N LEU A 6 19.83 1.50 20.68
CA LEU A 6 19.47 0.54 19.63
C LEU A 6 19.09 -0.84 20.19
N THR A 7 19.84 -1.34 21.18
CA THR A 7 19.49 -2.61 21.84
C THR A 7 18.15 -2.52 22.56
N ASN A 8 17.86 -1.40 23.23
CA ASN A 8 16.57 -1.20 23.88
C ASN A 8 15.43 -1.13 22.87
N GLU A 9 15.66 -0.50 21.72
CA GLU A 9 14.69 -0.44 20.62
C GLU A 9 14.48 -1.81 19.96
N LEU A 10 15.55 -2.61 19.80
CA LEU A 10 15.45 -3.98 19.35
C LEU A 10 14.57 -4.81 20.29
N THR A 11 14.81 -4.75 21.60
CA THR A 11 13.98 -5.46 22.60
C THR A 11 12.52 -5.06 22.48
N LYS A 12 12.22 -3.76 22.41
CA LYS A 12 10.84 -3.27 22.25
C LYS A 12 10.19 -3.75 20.95
N SER A 13 10.92 -3.69 19.83
CA SER A 13 10.41 -4.15 18.53
C SER A 13 10.16 -5.66 18.50
N PHE A 14 10.98 -6.43 19.22
CA PHE A 14 10.82 -7.87 19.36
C PHE A 14 9.62 -8.22 20.24
N ASP A 15 9.47 -7.54 21.37
CA ASP A 15 8.32 -7.70 22.27
C ASP A 15 7.01 -7.35 21.56
N ALA A 16 6.97 -6.23 20.82
CA ALA A 16 5.80 -5.85 20.01
C ALA A 16 5.44 -6.91 18.97
N CYS A 17 6.44 -7.44 18.24
CA CYS A 17 6.25 -8.50 17.25
C CYS A 17 5.69 -9.78 17.88
N LEU A 18 6.16 -10.15 19.07
CA LEU A 18 5.61 -11.28 19.82
C LEU A 18 4.19 -11.02 20.31
N GLU A 19 3.89 -9.81 20.80
CA GLU A 19 2.55 -9.43 21.24
C GLU A 19 1.53 -9.54 20.10
N THR A 20 1.86 -9.06 18.89
CA THR A 20 1.00 -9.20 17.71
C THR A 20 0.84 -10.65 17.24
N ILE A 21 1.90 -11.48 17.31
CA ILE A 21 1.79 -12.91 16.98
C ILE A 21 0.89 -13.66 17.97
N LEU A 22 0.94 -13.27 19.25
CA LEU A 22 0.19 -13.91 20.34
C LEU A 22 -1.21 -13.31 20.53
N ALA A 23 -1.59 -12.29 19.76
CA ALA A 23 -2.91 -11.66 19.82
C ALA A 23 -4.04 -12.64 19.46
N ASP A 24 -5.23 -12.38 20.02
CA ASP A 24 -6.41 -13.25 19.88
C ASP A 24 -6.85 -13.33 18.40
N PRO A 25 -7.11 -14.52 17.84
CA PRO A 25 -7.53 -14.69 16.44
C PRO A 25 -8.72 -13.84 15.98
N GLN A 26 -9.54 -13.30 16.88
CA GLN A 26 -10.64 -12.40 16.54
C GLN A 26 -10.19 -10.99 16.13
N GLN A 27 -8.93 -10.61 16.34
CA GLN A 27 -8.35 -9.30 15.94
C GLN A 27 -7.61 -9.35 14.58
N LYS A 28 -7.58 -10.52 13.92
CA LYS A 28 -6.62 -10.82 12.86
C LYS A 28 -6.79 -10.12 11.51
N GLU A 29 -7.94 -9.53 11.21
CA GLU A 29 -8.14 -8.84 9.92
C GLU A 29 -7.33 -7.52 9.84
N ASP A 30 -7.03 -6.87 10.97
CA ASP A 30 -6.14 -5.70 11.06
C ASP A 30 -4.66 -6.04 11.39
N ASP A 31 -4.35 -7.31 11.72
CA ASP A 31 -3.04 -7.69 12.30
C ASP A 31 -1.97 -8.11 11.28
N ALA A 32 -2.34 -8.43 10.03
CA ALA A 32 -1.37 -8.87 9.03
C ALA A 32 -0.42 -7.72 8.63
N GLU A 33 -0.98 -6.53 8.34
CA GLU A 33 -0.20 -5.33 8.05
C GLU A 33 0.53 -4.80 9.29
N SER A 34 -0.07 -4.97 10.48
CA SER A 34 0.55 -4.59 11.75
C SER A 34 1.79 -5.45 12.04
N LEU A 35 1.72 -6.75 11.74
CA LEU A 35 2.86 -7.67 11.87
C LEU A 35 3.96 -7.36 10.87
N ASP A 36 3.63 -7.10 9.60
CA ASP A 36 4.63 -6.75 8.58
C ASP A 36 5.35 -5.44 8.92
N THR A 37 4.62 -4.45 9.44
CA THR A 37 5.20 -3.19 9.94
C THR A 37 6.16 -3.43 11.09
N GLN A 38 5.78 -4.25 12.06
CA GLN A 38 6.65 -4.59 13.20
C GLN A 38 7.87 -5.42 12.77
N LEU A 39 7.70 -6.32 11.81
CA LEU A 39 8.77 -7.14 11.25
C LEU A 39 9.76 -6.28 10.44
N ALA A 40 9.27 -5.27 9.70
CA ALA A 40 10.10 -4.27 9.04
C ALA A 40 10.89 -3.43 10.05
N ALA A 41 10.24 -2.98 11.14
CA ALA A 41 10.91 -2.25 12.22
C ALA A 41 12.00 -3.09 12.91
N LEU A 42 11.72 -4.37 13.19
CA LEU A 42 12.67 -5.31 13.76
C LEU A 42 13.88 -5.54 12.84
N LYS A 43 13.64 -5.75 11.54
CA LYS A 43 14.71 -5.87 10.52
C LYS A 43 15.57 -4.61 10.46
N SER A 44 14.95 -3.43 10.51
CA SER A 44 15.65 -2.14 10.50
C SER A 44 16.56 -1.99 11.73
N SER A 45 16.05 -2.30 12.92
CA SER A 45 16.81 -2.24 14.18
C SER A 45 18.03 -3.16 14.16
N PHE A 46 17.88 -4.40 13.66
CA PHE A 46 19.01 -5.32 13.46
C PHE A 46 20.08 -4.75 12.53
N LEU A 47 19.68 -4.17 11.39
CA LEU A 47 20.61 -3.61 10.41
C LEU A 47 21.39 -2.41 10.99
N GLN A 48 20.72 -1.57 11.79
CA GLN A 48 21.35 -0.44 12.44
C GLN A 48 22.38 -0.87 13.50
N ILE A 49 22.06 -1.90 14.31
CA ILE A 49 23.00 -2.48 15.27
C ILE A 49 24.21 -3.08 14.56
N GLU A 50 24.00 -3.84 13.49
CA GLU A 50 25.09 -4.43 12.70
C GLU A 50 26.04 -3.35 12.18
N ASN A 51 25.50 -2.25 11.65
CA ASN A 51 26.30 -1.13 11.17
C ASN A 51 27.08 -0.44 12.31
N GLN A 52 26.46 -0.21 13.46
CA GLN A 52 27.17 0.36 14.62
C GLN A 52 28.29 -0.53 15.12
N LEU A 53 28.08 -1.84 15.20
CA LEU A 53 29.12 -2.79 15.62
C LEU A 53 30.26 -2.84 14.60
N ARG A 54 29.94 -2.79 13.30
CA ARG A 54 30.94 -2.72 12.23
C ARG A 54 31.77 -1.44 12.34
N ASP A 55 31.13 -0.30 12.60
CA ASP A 55 31.80 0.99 12.80
C ASP A 55 32.69 1.00 14.06
N ILE A 56 32.21 0.45 15.18
CA ILE A 56 33.01 0.30 16.41
C ILE A 56 34.22 -0.57 16.13
N ARG A 57 34.05 -1.71 15.44
CA ARG A 57 35.14 -2.60 15.04
C ARG A 57 36.15 -1.87 14.15
N LEU A 58 35.69 -1.11 13.16
CA LEU A 58 36.56 -0.35 12.25
C LEU A 58 37.34 0.76 12.98
N LYS A 59 36.70 1.47 13.91
CA LYS A 59 37.34 2.47 14.77
C LYS A 59 38.35 1.85 15.72
N ALA A 60 38.01 0.72 16.36
CA ALA A 60 38.89 0.00 17.28
C ALA A 60 40.13 -0.59 16.58
N LEU A 61 40.00 -0.98 15.31
CA LEU A 61 41.11 -1.47 14.49
C LEU A 61 42.03 -0.36 13.97
N GLY A 62 41.65 0.93 14.10
CA GLY A 62 42.45 2.08 13.67
C GLY A 62 42.77 2.13 12.16
N SER A 63 42.24 1.19 11.37
CA SER A 63 42.58 1.00 9.96
C SER A 63 41.59 1.74 9.07
N LYS A 64 41.94 3.00 8.77
CA LYS A 64 41.17 3.87 7.88
C LYS A 64 40.94 3.24 6.51
N GLU A 65 41.91 2.49 6.00
CA GLU A 65 41.82 1.81 4.70
C GLU A 65 40.81 0.66 4.71
N LEU A 66 40.76 -0.13 5.78
CA LEU A 66 39.74 -1.17 5.95
C LEU A 66 38.34 -0.56 6.09
N SER A 67 38.22 0.58 6.78
CA SER A 67 36.95 1.30 6.95
C SER A 67 36.39 1.82 5.64
N VAL A 68 37.24 2.46 4.82
CA VAL A 68 36.86 2.91 3.49
C VAL A 68 36.49 1.73 2.59
N THR A 69 37.23 0.62 2.67
CA THR A 69 36.96 -0.58 1.87
C THR A 69 35.60 -1.21 2.19
N GLU A 70 35.27 -1.37 3.47
CA GLU A 70 33.97 -1.92 3.89
C GLU A 70 32.82 -0.95 3.58
N SER A 71 33.01 0.35 3.76
CA SER A 71 32.02 1.37 3.37
C SER A 71 31.75 1.34 1.86
N ASN A 72 32.81 1.25 1.04
CA ASN A 72 32.69 1.16 -0.41
C ASN A 72 31.96 -0.12 -0.85
N LYS A 73 32.20 -1.24 -0.15
CA LYS A 73 31.52 -2.51 -0.39
C LYS A 73 30.02 -2.43 -0.07
N LEU A 74 29.64 -1.77 1.03
CA LEU A 74 28.25 -1.53 1.38
C LEU A 74 27.55 -0.64 0.34
N LEU A 75 28.19 0.46 -0.04
CA LEU A 75 27.66 1.36 -1.07
C LEU A 75 27.47 0.65 -2.42
N LYS A 76 28.38 -0.24 -2.81
CA LYS A 76 28.22 -1.04 -4.04
C LYS A 76 27.00 -1.96 -3.98
N ARG A 77 26.76 -2.65 -2.84
CA ARG A 77 25.55 -3.47 -2.68
C ARG A 77 24.28 -2.63 -2.72
N ASP A 78 24.27 -1.47 -2.06
CA ASP A 78 23.12 -0.57 -2.08
C ASP A 78 22.81 -0.09 -3.50
N ILE A 79 23.84 0.27 -4.29
CA ILE A 79 23.69 0.61 -5.71
C ILE A 79 23.11 -0.57 -6.50
N GLU A 80 23.57 -1.79 -6.24
CA GLU A 80 23.09 -2.98 -6.96
C GLU A 80 21.62 -3.30 -6.65
N ILE A 81 21.22 -3.19 -5.38
CA ILE A 81 19.81 -3.32 -4.97
C ILE A 81 18.98 -2.25 -5.66
N LYS A 82 19.40 -0.98 -5.60
CA LYS A 82 18.69 0.13 -6.26
C LYS A 82 18.56 -0.06 -7.77
N LYS A 83 19.62 -0.54 -8.44
CA LYS A 83 19.55 -0.88 -9.87
C LYS A 83 18.55 -2.00 -10.17
N SER A 84 18.53 -3.04 -9.34
CA SER A 84 17.55 -4.13 -9.47
C SER A 84 16.12 -3.61 -9.29
N THR A 85 15.89 -2.77 -8.29
CA THR A 85 14.59 -2.13 -8.04
C THR A 85 14.17 -1.25 -9.22
N ILE A 86 15.06 -0.42 -9.75
CA ILE A 86 14.79 0.39 -10.96
C ILE A 86 14.39 -0.52 -12.13
N ALA A 87 15.12 -1.62 -12.37
CA ALA A 87 14.79 -2.55 -13.45
C ALA A 87 13.39 -3.17 -13.30
N LYS A 88 12.96 -3.48 -12.07
CA LYS A 88 11.60 -3.96 -11.78
C LYS A 88 10.54 -2.91 -12.12
N TYR A 89 10.74 -1.66 -11.69
CA TYR A 89 9.79 -0.59 -11.99
C TYR A 89 9.75 -0.24 -13.48
N VAL A 90 10.90 -0.26 -14.18
CA VAL A 90 10.94 -0.11 -15.64
C VAL A 90 10.09 -1.20 -16.31
N THR A 91 10.24 -2.46 -15.88
CA THR A 91 9.43 -3.57 -16.42
C THR A 91 7.93 -3.37 -16.15
N LYS A 92 7.55 -2.89 -14.95
CA LYS A 92 6.14 -2.59 -14.63
C LYS A 92 5.60 -1.48 -15.54
N ILE A 93 6.36 -0.41 -15.75
CA ILE A 93 5.98 0.70 -16.64
C ILE A 93 5.81 0.20 -18.08
N GLU A 94 6.75 -0.59 -18.60
CA GLU A 94 6.65 -1.18 -19.95
C GLU A 94 5.42 -2.09 -20.12
N ASN A 95 4.96 -2.74 -19.04
CA ASN A 95 3.73 -3.52 -19.07
C ASN A 95 2.50 -2.62 -19.06
N TRP A 96 2.47 -1.61 -18.19
CA TRP A 96 1.39 -0.62 -18.17
C TRP A 96 1.26 0.12 -19.50
N GLU A 97 2.36 0.47 -20.16
CA GLU A 97 2.34 1.08 -21.50
C GLU A 97 1.66 0.19 -22.57
N LYS A 98 1.66 -1.13 -22.39
CA LYS A 98 0.95 -2.08 -23.28
C LYS A 98 -0.52 -2.23 -22.90
N GLU A 99 -0.83 -2.17 -21.62
CA GLU A 99 -2.19 -2.39 -21.10
C GLU A 99 -3.08 -1.15 -21.23
N LEU A 100 -2.52 0.06 -21.07
CA LEU A 100 -3.25 1.33 -21.13
C LEU A 100 -4.03 1.53 -22.44
N PRO A 101 -3.45 1.25 -23.64
CA PRO A 101 -4.19 1.33 -24.89
C PRO A 101 -5.35 0.33 -24.99
N VAL A 102 -5.17 -0.88 -24.46
CA VAL A 102 -6.21 -1.92 -24.44
C VAL A 102 -7.35 -1.51 -23.51
N LEU A 103 -7.01 -0.98 -22.33
CA LEU A 103 -8.01 -0.47 -21.39
C LEU A 103 -8.78 0.72 -21.97
N LYS A 104 -8.09 1.63 -22.66
CA LYS A 104 -8.71 2.74 -23.37
C LYS A 104 -9.69 2.26 -24.45
N GLU A 105 -9.28 1.31 -25.28
CA GLU A 105 -10.14 0.73 -26.32
C GLU A 105 -11.37 0.02 -25.71
N ASN A 106 -11.18 -0.73 -24.62
CA ASN A 106 -12.28 -1.41 -23.93
C ASN A 106 -13.25 -0.42 -23.25
N SER A 107 -12.73 0.67 -22.69
CA SER A 107 -13.54 1.75 -22.11
C SER A 107 -14.37 2.45 -23.20
N GLU A 108 -13.75 2.82 -24.32
CA GLU A 108 -14.45 3.42 -25.47
C GLU A 108 -15.55 2.49 -26.02
N LYS A 109 -15.29 1.17 -26.10
CA LYS A 109 -16.30 0.17 -26.47
C LYS A 109 -17.45 0.08 -25.46
N ALA A 110 -17.15 0.10 -24.17
CA ALA A 110 -18.17 0.04 -23.12
C ALA A 110 -19.07 1.29 -23.12
N VAL A 111 -18.48 2.48 -23.32
CA VAL A 111 -19.23 3.74 -23.47
C VAL A 111 -20.07 3.75 -24.76
N ALA A 112 -19.54 3.21 -25.86
CA ALA A 112 -20.30 3.05 -27.10
C ALA A 112 -21.50 2.09 -26.94
N LEU A 113 -21.36 1.00 -26.17
CA LEU A 113 -22.45 0.06 -25.89
C LEU A 113 -23.56 0.67 -25.02
N ARG A 114 -23.22 1.55 -24.05
CA ARG A 114 -24.24 2.29 -23.28
C ARG A 114 -24.99 3.34 -24.12
N THR A 115 -24.35 3.88 -25.15
CA THR A 115 -24.95 4.91 -26.02
C THR A 115 -25.71 4.35 -27.23
N ASP A 116 -25.63 3.04 -27.49
CA ASP A 116 -26.40 2.32 -28.55
C ASP A 116 -27.88 2.10 -28.19
N GLY A 117 -28.40 2.80 -27.18
CA GLY A 117 -29.82 2.82 -26.83
C GLY A 117 -30.35 1.54 -26.16
N HIS A 118 -29.48 0.60 -25.76
CA HIS A 118 -29.83 -0.57 -24.96
C HIS A 118 -29.14 -0.47 -23.59
N ASP A 119 -29.55 0.51 -22.79
CA ASP A 119 -29.17 0.58 -21.37
C ASP A 119 -29.81 -0.60 -20.64
N PHE A 120 -28.96 -1.47 -20.09
CA PHE A 120 -29.36 -2.66 -19.32
C PHE A 120 -30.15 -2.33 -18.03
N ASP A 121 -30.26 -1.05 -17.66
CA ASP A 121 -31.06 -0.60 -16.51
C ASP A 121 -32.56 -0.46 -16.85
N SER A 122 -32.96 -0.65 -18.12
CA SER A 122 -34.34 -0.45 -18.57
C SER A 122 -35.30 -1.62 -18.32
N ASP A 123 -34.84 -2.75 -17.76
CA ASP A 123 -35.67 -3.94 -17.50
C ASP A 123 -35.72 -4.34 -16.01
N ILE A 124 -35.61 -3.36 -15.10
CA ILE A 124 -36.15 -3.53 -13.74
C ILE A 124 -37.68 -3.41 -13.84
N VAL A 125 -38.32 -4.52 -14.19
CA VAL A 125 -39.73 -4.74 -13.89
C VAL A 125 -39.85 -4.82 -12.38
N LEU A 126 -40.10 -3.66 -11.74
CA LEU A 126 -40.61 -3.61 -10.37
C LEU A 126 -41.89 -4.47 -10.33
N PRO A 127 -41.94 -5.56 -9.55
CA PRO A 127 -43.17 -6.31 -9.37
C PRO A 127 -44.20 -5.39 -8.72
N GLU A 128 -45.38 -5.29 -9.34
CA GLU A 128 -46.50 -4.50 -8.86
C GLU A 128 -46.75 -4.72 -7.35
N GLU A 129 -46.85 -3.60 -6.63
CA GLU A 129 -47.24 -3.54 -5.23
C GLU A 129 -48.55 -4.30 -4.97
N SER A 130 -48.47 -5.37 -4.17
CA SER A 130 -49.63 -5.91 -3.46
C SER A 130 -49.76 -5.24 -2.10
N THR A 131 -50.47 -4.11 -2.09
CA THR A 131 -51.32 -3.54 -1.02
C THR A 131 -51.05 -3.96 0.44
N THR A 132 -50.61 -2.99 1.26
CA THR A 132 -51.06 -2.60 2.63
C THR A 132 -49.91 -1.84 3.32
N ALA A 133 -50.03 -0.66 3.93
CA ALA A 133 -51.17 0.16 4.32
C ALA A 133 -50.71 1.61 4.61
N THR A 134 -51.63 2.56 4.42
CA THR A 134 -51.83 3.84 5.16
C THR A 134 -50.74 4.91 5.27
N GLU A 135 -51.13 6.11 4.77
CA GLU A 135 -50.86 7.47 5.31
C GLU A 135 -49.41 7.99 5.17
N ALA A 136 -49.09 9.20 4.69
CA ALA A 136 -49.86 10.40 4.43
C ALA A 136 -49.08 11.36 3.50
N ALA A 137 -49.83 12.26 2.87
CA ALA A 137 -49.46 13.64 2.53
C ALA A 137 -48.36 13.93 1.49
N SER A 138 -48.81 14.08 0.24
CA SER A 138 -48.82 15.36 -0.48
C SER A 138 -47.69 16.38 -0.22
N ALA A 139 -46.81 16.60 -1.19
CA ALA A 139 -46.49 17.95 -1.70
C ALA A 139 -45.64 17.88 -2.99
N SER A 140 -46.14 18.52 -4.04
CA SER A 140 -45.47 18.74 -5.32
C SER A 140 -44.23 19.63 -5.24
N ALA A 141 -43.25 19.28 -6.07
CA ALA A 141 -42.43 20.12 -6.96
C ALA A 141 -41.71 21.36 -6.38
N ASN A 142 -40.37 21.40 -6.51
CA ASN A 142 -39.74 22.18 -7.59
C ASN A 142 -38.21 21.98 -7.68
N ASN A 143 -37.73 22.26 -8.88
CA ASN A 143 -36.42 22.13 -9.49
C ASN A 143 -35.34 23.13 -8.96
N GLU A 144 -34.06 22.75 -9.13
CA GLU A 144 -32.87 23.56 -9.54
C GLU A 144 -31.61 23.53 -8.64
N ASN A 145 -30.50 23.12 -9.30
CA ASN A 145 -29.07 23.49 -9.11
C ASN A 145 -28.37 23.03 -7.82
N ALA A 146 -27.38 22.13 -7.90
CA ALA A 146 -26.00 22.28 -8.40
C ALA A 146 -25.02 22.54 -7.24
N ASP A 147 -24.11 21.60 -7.04
CA ASP A 147 -22.72 21.70 -6.54
C ASP A 147 -22.37 20.29 -6.02
N GLU A 148 -21.59 19.52 -6.79
CA GLU A 148 -20.13 19.44 -6.64
C GLU A 148 -19.76 18.84 -5.27
N ASP A 149 -19.78 17.51 -5.19
CA ASP A 149 -18.87 16.76 -4.31
C ASP A 149 -18.35 15.57 -5.11
N ASP A 150 -17.31 15.88 -5.90
CA ASP A 150 -16.32 14.91 -6.37
C ASP A 150 -15.59 14.37 -5.14
N GLU A 151 -16.08 13.26 -4.59
CA GLU A 151 -15.26 12.41 -3.72
C GLU A 151 -14.75 11.23 -4.56
N ASP A 152 -13.69 11.51 -5.33
CA ASP A 152 -12.76 10.52 -5.84
C ASP A 152 -12.14 9.80 -4.63
N GLU A 153 -12.78 8.72 -4.18
CA GLU A 153 -12.26 7.85 -3.13
C GLU A 153 -11.09 7.03 -3.71
N ASP A 154 -9.91 7.57 -3.43
CA ASP A 154 -8.55 7.06 -3.62
C ASP A 154 -8.43 5.55 -3.93
N VAL A 155 -7.95 5.25 -5.15
CA VAL A 155 -7.52 3.90 -5.55
C VAL A 155 -6.25 3.53 -4.78
N GLU A 156 -6.39 2.67 -3.79
CA GLU A 156 -5.30 2.09 -3.01
C GLU A 156 -4.47 1.15 -3.88
N PHE A 157 -3.20 1.50 -4.15
CA PHE A 157 -2.27 0.63 -4.87
C PHE A 157 -1.59 -0.33 -3.90
N GLU A 158 -1.94 -1.62 -3.99
CA GLU A 158 -1.22 -2.72 -3.36
C GLU A 158 0.27 -2.73 -3.80
N GLU A 159 1.19 -2.49 -2.87
CA GLU A 159 2.63 -2.60 -3.12
C GLU A 159 3.06 -4.07 -3.27
N VAL A 160 3.17 -4.55 -4.52
CA VAL A 160 3.81 -5.84 -4.88
C VAL A 160 5.30 -5.69 -5.21
#